data_AF-A0A2E4X007-F1
#
_entry.id   AF-A0A2E4X007-F1
#
_cell.length_a   1.000
_cell.length_b   1.000
_cell.length_c   1.000
_cell.angle_alpha   90.00
_cell.angle_beta   90.00
_cell.angle_gamma   90.00
#
_symmetry.space_group_name_H-M   'P 1'
#
loop_
_entity.id
_entity.type
_entity.pdbx_description
1 polymer ?
#
loop_
_entity_poly.entity_id
_entity_poly.type
_entity_poly.pdbx_seq_one_letter_code
_entity_poly.pdbx_strand_id
1 'polypeptide(L)'
;MSESVHASIHEEVTTLCQELVRSLKSVALYRHDPRRYPELLSPFYRGLHRLLAHHAPLELSVSADALLFHDQRVFEDDTGEFRLCFRYYNEGIRKIIFHEGVQLDELTEFIELSLPKLNTLSIDLPPGHLITSLWKAGLTCITYEQAQQLKLMPEDRSA
;
A
#
# COMPACT_ATOMS: atom_id res chain seq x y z
N MET A 1 -4.16 -1.00 27.62
CA MET A 1 -5.00 -0.27 26.65
C MET A 1 -6.18 -1.17 26.32
N SER A 2 -7.40 -0.71 26.58
CA SER A 2 -8.61 -1.53 26.61
C SER A 2 -9.01 -2.09 25.24
N GLU A 3 -9.71 -3.22 25.22
CA GLU A 3 -10.29 -3.84 24.00
C GLU A 3 -11.09 -2.84 23.15
N SER A 4 -11.79 -1.90 23.79
CA SER A 4 -12.58 -0.86 23.12
C SER A 4 -11.76 0.12 22.28
N VAL A 5 -10.50 0.39 22.67
CA VAL A 5 -9.60 1.27 21.90
C VAL A 5 -9.10 0.54 20.65
N HIS A 6 -8.80 -0.75 20.76
CA HIS A 6 -8.38 -1.58 19.62
C HIS A 6 -9.51 -1.75 18.58
N ALA A 7 -10.75 -1.91 19.04
CA ALA A 7 -11.91 -1.97 18.16
C ALA A 7 -12.12 -0.65 17.39
N SER A 8 -11.97 0.49 18.07
CA SER A 8 -12.13 1.83 17.46
C SER A 8 -11.12 2.07 16.34
N ILE A 9 -9.83 1.81 16.59
CA ILE A 9 -8.81 2.05 15.58
C ILE A 9 -8.92 1.11 14.38
N HIS A 10 -9.31 -0.15 14.60
CA HIS A 10 -9.54 -1.09 13.50
C HIS A 10 -10.64 -0.59 12.55
N GLU A 11 -11.73 -0.03 13.09
CA GLU A 11 -12.80 0.57 12.30
C GLU A 11 -12.32 1.81 11.51
N GLU A 12 -11.46 2.64 12.13
CA GLU A 12 -10.84 3.79 11.45
C GLU A 12 -9.93 3.36 10.30
N VAL A 13 -9.08 2.35 10.50
CA VAL A 13 -8.21 1.80 9.44
C VAL A 13 -9.05 1.15 8.33
N THR A 14 -10.12 0.42 8.68
CA THR A 14 -11.04 -0.16 7.69
C THR A 14 -11.70 0.94 6.86
N THR A 15 -12.17 2.00 7.50
CA THR A 15 -12.76 3.16 6.82
C THR A 15 -11.74 3.85 5.91
N LEU A 16 -10.49 3.99 6.36
CA LEU A 16 -9.39 4.54 5.57
C LEU A 16 -9.12 3.69 4.32
N CYS A 17 -9.09 2.36 4.46
CA CYS A 17 -8.94 1.43 3.32
C CYS A 17 -10.11 1.51 2.34
N GLN A 18 -11.35 1.66 2.81
CA GLN A 18 -12.50 1.89 1.93
C GLN A 18 -12.36 3.20 1.15
N GLU A 19 -11.83 4.25 1.80
CA GLU A 19 -11.59 5.53 1.14
C GLU A 19 -10.49 5.42 0.08
N LEU A 20 -9.42 4.66 0.35
CA LEU A 20 -8.41 4.33 -0.66
C LEU A 20 -9.06 3.74 -1.91
N VAL A 21 -9.92 2.73 -1.75
CA VAL A 21 -10.62 2.09 -2.88
C VAL A 21 -11.47 3.09 -3.67
N ARG A 22 -12.18 3.99 -2.99
CA ARG A 22 -12.97 5.04 -3.67
C ARG A 22 -12.07 5.97 -4.47
N SER A 23 -10.98 6.47 -3.86
CA SER A 23 -9.99 7.30 -4.54
C SER A 23 -9.36 6.60 -5.73
N LEU A 24 -8.97 5.32 -5.60
CA LEU A 24 -8.41 4.52 -6.70
C LEU A 24 -9.39 4.34 -7.86
N LYS A 25 -10.68 4.11 -7.56
CA LYS A 25 -11.75 4.06 -8.58
C LYS A 25 -11.89 5.39 -9.30
N SER A 26 -11.81 6.51 -8.58
CA SER A 26 -11.82 7.84 -9.21
C SER A 26 -10.59 8.06 -10.09
N VAL A 27 -9.39 7.69 -9.62
CA VAL A 27 -8.16 7.77 -10.42
C VAL A 27 -8.28 6.94 -11.69
N ALA A 28 -8.78 5.70 -11.61
CA ALA A 28 -9.00 4.85 -12.79
C ALA A 28 -9.99 5.46 -13.79
N LEU A 29 -11.06 6.09 -13.31
CA LEU A 29 -12.03 6.77 -14.16
C LEU A 29 -11.40 7.97 -14.91
N TYR A 30 -10.49 8.69 -14.24
CA TYR A 30 -9.79 9.85 -14.78
C TYR A 30 -8.35 9.54 -15.20
N ARG A 31 -8.04 8.28 -15.55
CA ARG A 31 -6.68 7.83 -15.92
C ARG A 31 -6.02 8.55 -17.10
N HIS A 32 -6.82 9.31 -17.85
CA HIS A 32 -6.39 10.14 -18.96
C HIS A 32 -5.86 11.52 -18.52
N ASP A 33 -6.05 11.90 -17.24
CA ASP A 33 -5.60 13.18 -16.70
C ASP A 33 -4.87 13.03 -15.34
N PRO A 34 -3.59 12.61 -15.35
CA PRO A 34 -2.77 12.45 -14.14
C PRO A 34 -2.68 13.69 -13.25
N ARG A 35 -2.86 14.88 -13.81
CA ARG A 35 -2.85 16.16 -13.06
C ARG A 35 -3.95 16.22 -12.00
N ARG A 36 -4.97 15.38 -12.10
CA ARG A 36 -6.08 15.28 -11.15
C ARG A 36 -5.83 14.30 -10.02
N TYR A 37 -4.80 13.45 -10.10
CA TYR A 37 -4.60 12.40 -9.10
C TYR A 37 -4.43 12.95 -7.68
N PRO A 38 -3.67 14.04 -7.44
CA PRO A 38 -3.59 14.64 -6.11
C PRO A 38 -4.96 15.06 -5.54
N GLU A 39 -5.83 15.63 -6.38
CA GLU A 39 -7.20 16.01 -5.99
C GLU A 39 -8.03 14.77 -5.62
N LEU A 40 -7.96 13.72 -6.44
CA LEU A 40 -8.73 12.49 -6.27
C LEU A 40 -8.24 11.63 -5.08
N LEU A 41 -6.96 11.74 -4.73
CA LEU A 41 -6.34 11.09 -3.57
C LEU A 41 -6.48 11.92 -2.28
N SER A 42 -6.86 13.20 -2.38
CA SER A 42 -7.01 14.11 -1.24
C SER A 42 -7.89 13.57 -0.09
N PRO A 43 -9.03 12.88 -0.35
CA PRO A 43 -9.85 12.30 0.71
C PRO A 43 -9.10 11.23 1.53
N PHE A 44 -8.46 10.27 0.85
CA PHE A 44 -7.62 9.26 1.50
C PHE A 44 -6.45 9.90 2.24
N TYR A 45 -5.75 10.86 1.61
CA TYR A 45 -4.64 11.60 2.21
C TYR A 45 -5.02 12.26 3.54
N ARG A 46 -6.18 12.95 3.58
CA ARG A 46 -6.68 13.58 4.81
C ARG A 46 -7.03 12.55 5.88
N GLY A 47 -7.61 11.42 5.49
CA GLY A 47 -7.90 10.31 6.39
C GLY A 47 -6.62 9.73 6.99
N LEU A 48 -5.62 9.49 6.16
CA LEU A 48 -4.32 8.97 6.55
C LEU A 48 -3.63 9.90 7.53
N HIS A 49 -3.59 11.21 7.26
CA HIS A 49 -3.02 12.21 8.17
C HIS A 49 -3.69 12.24 9.54
N ARG A 50 -5.03 12.21 9.59
CA ARG A 50 -5.75 12.15 10.86
C ARG A 50 -5.39 10.90 11.66
N LEU A 51 -5.29 9.76 10.99
CA LEU A 51 -4.95 8.51 11.64
C LEU A 51 -3.51 8.53 12.16
N LEU A 52 -2.56 8.99 11.35
CA LEU A 52 -1.16 9.08 11.73
C LEU A 52 -0.90 10.07 12.88
N ALA A 53 -1.66 11.15 12.99
CA ALA A 53 -1.53 12.11 14.09
C ALA A 53 -1.76 11.47 15.48
N HIS A 54 -2.45 10.33 15.54
CA HIS A 54 -2.76 9.62 16.78
C HIS A 54 -2.13 8.23 16.85
N HIS A 55 -1.80 7.64 15.69
CA HIS A 55 -1.45 6.22 15.56
C HIS A 55 -0.32 5.96 14.55
N ALA A 56 0.68 6.85 14.48
CA ALA A 56 1.87 6.62 13.68
C ALA A 56 2.85 5.63 14.36
N PRO A 57 3.54 4.78 13.57
CA PRO A 57 3.30 4.51 12.14
C PRO A 57 2.08 3.61 11.92
N LEU A 58 1.42 3.76 10.76
CA LEU A 58 0.39 2.81 10.32
C LEU A 58 1.05 1.67 9.55
N GLU A 59 1.08 0.48 10.14
CA GLU A 59 1.58 -0.74 9.51
C GLU A 59 0.42 -1.58 8.95
N LEU A 60 0.48 -1.88 7.65
CA LEU A 60 -0.44 -2.81 6.99
C LEU A 60 0.33 -4.01 6.46
N SER A 61 0.00 -5.19 6.99
CA SER A 61 0.48 -6.47 6.46
C SER A 61 -0.20 -6.77 5.14
N VAL A 62 0.56 -7.36 4.21
CA VAL A 62 0.12 -7.68 2.86
C VAL A 62 0.03 -9.20 2.70
N SER A 63 -1.17 -9.71 2.46
CA SER A 63 -1.40 -11.06 1.94
C SER A 63 -1.65 -11.02 0.43
N ALA A 64 -1.81 -12.19 -0.18
CA ALA A 64 -2.09 -12.29 -1.62
C ALA A 64 -3.45 -11.68 -2.02
N ASP A 65 -4.36 -11.50 -1.07
CA ASP A 65 -5.77 -11.16 -1.27
C ASP A 65 -6.27 -10.03 -0.36
N ALA A 66 -5.48 -9.56 0.61
CA ALA A 66 -5.93 -8.60 1.60
C ALA A 66 -4.79 -7.74 2.17
N LEU A 67 -5.19 -6.58 2.72
CA LEU A 67 -4.38 -5.85 3.70
C LEU A 67 -4.92 -6.16 5.09
N LEU A 68 -4.00 -6.35 6.04
CA LEU A 68 -4.30 -6.68 7.41
C LEU A 68 -3.71 -5.62 8.35
N PHE A 69 -4.50 -5.23 9.34
CA PHE A 69 -4.05 -4.40 10.47
C PHE A 69 -4.16 -5.25 11.74
N HIS A 70 -3.06 -5.44 12.46
CA HIS A 70 -2.99 -6.36 13.61
C HIS A 70 -3.63 -7.74 13.32
N ASP A 71 -3.27 -8.36 12.19
CA ASP A 71 -3.78 -9.67 11.72
C ASP A 71 -5.28 -9.73 11.40
N GLN A 72 -5.99 -8.60 11.43
CA GLN A 72 -7.38 -8.48 11.02
C GLN A 72 -7.50 -7.82 9.65
N ARG A 73 -8.38 -8.36 8.79
CA ARG A 73 -8.54 -7.89 7.41
C ARG A 73 -9.25 -6.54 7.39
N VAL A 74 -8.60 -5.53 6.81
CA VAL A 74 -9.13 -4.16 6.65
C VAL A 74 -9.43 -3.80 5.20
N PHE A 75 -8.86 -4.57 4.26
CA PHE A 75 -9.12 -4.46 2.83
C PHE A 75 -8.98 -5.84 2.19
N GLU A 76 -9.80 -6.12 1.19
CA GLU A 76 -9.69 -7.30 0.36
C GLU A 76 -9.63 -6.88 -1.10
N ASP A 77 -8.69 -7.46 -1.84
CA ASP A 77 -8.66 -7.33 -3.28
C ASP A 77 -9.95 -7.93 -3.86
N ASP A 78 -10.69 -7.12 -4.60
CA ASP A 78 -11.72 -7.65 -5.47
C ASP A 78 -11.08 -8.35 -6.68
N THR A 79 -11.88 -9.16 -7.38
CA THR A 79 -11.46 -9.81 -8.64
C THR A 79 -11.28 -8.82 -9.81
N GLY A 80 -11.31 -7.52 -9.53
CA GLY A 80 -11.34 -6.43 -10.51
C GLY A 80 -9.96 -5.94 -10.95
N GLU A 81 -9.93 -4.67 -11.37
CA GLU A 81 -8.83 -4.06 -12.12
C GLU A 81 -7.59 -3.74 -11.25
N PHE A 82 -7.77 -3.61 -9.94
CA PHE A 82 -6.73 -3.06 -9.06
C PHE A 82 -5.77 -4.12 -8.51
N ARG A 83 -6.25 -5.32 -8.15
CA ARG A 83 -5.48 -6.47 -7.58
C ARG A 83 -4.20 -6.04 -6.84
N LEU A 84 -4.36 -5.10 -5.90
CA LEU A 84 -3.29 -4.34 -5.30
C LEU A 84 -2.47 -5.21 -4.34
N CYS A 85 -3.18 -5.95 -3.48
CA CYS A 85 -2.58 -6.89 -2.54
C CYS A 85 -1.81 -7.97 -3.29
N PHE A 86 -2.40 -8.54 -4.35
CA PHE A 86 -1.76 -9.56 -5.17
C PHE A 86 -0.46 -9.04 -5.81
N ARG A 87 -0.47 -7.80 -6.32
CA ARG A 87 0.73 -7.19 -6.91
C ARG A 87 1.84 -7.02 -5.89
N TYR A 88 1.54 -6.40 -4.75
CA TYR A 88 2.50 -6.25 -3.66
C TYR A 88 3.05 -7.60 -3.19
N TYR A 89 2.16 -8.57 -2.97
CA TYR A 89 2.53 -9.89 -2.49
C TYR A 89 3.46 -10.63 -3.47
N ASN A 90 3.18 -10.56 -4.78
CA ASN A 90 4.01 -11.17 -5.82
C ASN A 90 5.38 -10.51 -5.98
N GLU A 91 5.47 -9.21 -5.72
CA GLU A 91 6.75 -8.50 -5.68
C GLU A 91 7.54 -8.87 -4.41
N GLY A 92 6.92 -9.53 -3.43
CA GLY A 92 7.58 -9.89 -2.18
C GLY A 92 7.37 -8.87 -1.07
N ILE A 93 6.58 -7.82 -1.28
CA ILE A 93 6.18 -6.89 -0.22
C ILE A 93 5.27 -7.64 0.76
N ARG A 94 5.56 -7.52 2.05
CA ARG A 94 4.82 -8.16 3.16
C ARG A 94 4.27 -7.15 4.15
N LYS A 95 4.84 -5.95 4.21
CA LYS A 95 4.23 -4.82 4.91
C LYS A 95 4.41 -3.53 4.13
N ILE A 96 3.44 -2.64 4.27
CA ILE A 96 3.52 -1.24 3.87
C ILE A 96 3.35 -0.41 5.13
N ILE A 97 4.20 0.58 5.31
CA ILE A 97 4.30 1.37 6.53
C ILE A 97 4.22 2.84 6.15
N PHE A 98 3.20 3.52 6.66
CA PHE A 98 3.03 4.96 6.53
C PHE A 98 3.50 5.65 7.81
N HIS A 99 4.41 6.61 7.66
CA HIS A 99 4.96 7.41 8.76
C HIS A 99 4.30 8.77 8.83
N GLU A 100 4.39 9.45 9.96
CA GLU A 100 3.94 10.84 10.06
C GLU A 100 4.66 11.72 9.02
N GLY A 101 3.94 12.69 8.44
CA GLY A 101 4.52 13.64 7.49
C GLY A 101 4.47 13.23 6.01
N VAL A 102 3.79 12.11 5.65
CA VAL A 102 3.52 11.75 4.25
C VAL A 102 3.02 12.97 3.48
N GLN A 103 3.66 13.29 2.36
CA GLN A 103 3.21 14.38 1.49
C GLN A 103 2.22 13.88 0.43
N LEU A 104 1.35 14.75 -0.07
CA LEU A 104 0.37 14.35 -1.09
C LEU A 104 1.05 13.91 -2.39
N ASP A 105 2.15 14.57 -2.78
CA ASP A 105 2.92 14.22 -3.96
C ASP A 105 3.58 12.85 -3.80
N GLU A 106 4.17 12.59 -2.63
CA GLU A 106 4.77 11.29 -2.26
C GLU A 106 3.74 10.16 -2.29
N LEU A 107 2.55 10.40 -1.74
CA LEU A 107 1.43 9.47 -1.80
C LEU A 107 0.98 9.24 -3.25
N THR A 108 0.90 10.30 -4.05
CA THR A 108 0.49 10.19 -5.45
C THR A 108 1.47 9.32 -6.23
N GLU A 109 2.77 9.58 -6.09
CA GLU A 109 3.83 8.79 -6.71
C GLU A 109 3.79 7.33 -6.25
N PHE A 110 3.59 7.07 -4.95
CA PHE A 110 3.41 5.71 -4.43
C PHE A 110 2.26 4.97 -5.12
N ILE A 111 1.10 5.61 -5.26
CA ILE A 111 -0.08 5.00 -5.88
C ILE A 111 0.12 4.76 -7.39
N GLU A 112 0.72 5.71 -8.10
CA GLU A 112 1.02 5.57 -9.53
C GLU A 112 1.98 4.41 -9.80
N LEU A 113 3.03 4.27 -8.99
CA LEU A 113 3.96 3.14 -9.08
C LEU A 113 3.28 1.82 -8.73
N SER A 114 2.37 1.85 -7.75
CA SER A 114 1.62 0.70 -7.25
C SER A 114 0.55 0.20 -8.22
N LEU A 115 0.11 1.04 -9.17
CA LEU A 115 -0.92 0.71 -10.14
C LEU A 115 -0.56 1.28 -11.53
N PRO A 116 0.42 0.70 -12.23
CA PRO A 116 0.91 1.24 -13.50
C PRO A 116 -0.18 1.33 -14.59
N LYS A 117 -1.20 0.48 -14.53
CA LYS A 117 -2.35 0.54 -15.45
C LYS A 117 -3.19 1.81 -15.31
N LEU A 118 -3.02 2.57 -14.24
CA LEU A 118 -3.70 3.86 -14.04
C LEU A 118 -3.07 5.00 -14.83
N ASN A 119 -1.90 4.81 -15.40
CA ASN A 119 -1.24 5.89 -16.13
C ASN A 119 -0.96 5.42 -17.56
N THR A 120 -1.45 6.15 -18.55
CA THR A 120 -1.17 5.91 -19.97
C THR A 120 0.31 6.14 -20.33
N LEU A 121 1.06 6.82 -19.46
CA LEU A 121 2.51 7.07 -19.57
C LEU A 121 3.35 6.10 -18.73
N SER A 122 2.73 5.34 -17.81
CA SER A 122 3.43 4.25 -17.15
C SER A 122 3.60 3.13 -18.15
N ILE A 123 4.81 3.06 -18.71
CA ILE A 123 5.33 1.86 -19.37
C ILE A 123 4.87 0.68 -18.52
N ASP A 124 4.19 -0.30 -19.13
CA ASP A 124 3.83 -1.56 -18.47
C ASP A 124 5.07 -2.05 -17.72
N LEU A 125 5.12 -1.79 -16.40
CA LEU A 125 6.27 -2.15 -15.60
C LEU A 125 6.34 -3.67 -15.70
N PRO A 126 7.43 -4.24 -16.23
CA PRO A 126 7.52 -5.68 -16.31
C PRO A 126 7.31 -6.25 -14.90
N PRO A 127 6.70 -7.43 -14.77
CA PRO A 127 6.59 -8.10 -13.48
C PRO A 127 7.96 -8.14 -12.77
N GLY A 128 8.03 -7.78 -11.49
CA GLY A 128 9.26 -7.73 -10.69
C GLY A 128 9.93 -6.35 -10.59
N HIS A 129 9.31 -5.28 -11.11
CA HIS A 129 9.91 -3.93 -11.11
C HIS A 129 9.32 -2.96 -10.10
N LEU A 130 8.30 -3.33 -9.32
CA LEU A 130 7.68 -2.40 -8.38
C LEU A 130 8.66 -1.97 -7.29
N ILE A 131 9.32 -2.92 -6.64
CA ILE A 131 10.26 -2.64 -5.56
C ILE A 131 11.40 -1.75 -6.04
N THR A 132 11.94 -2.05 -7.22
CA THR A 132 13.01 -1.22 -7.82
C THR A 132 12.52 0.20 -8.07
N SER A 133 11.27 0.37 -8.49
CA SER A 133 10.69 1.70 -8.76
C SER A 133 10.40 2.46 -7.46
N LEU A 134 9.84 1.80 -6.45
CA LEU A 134 9.63 2.37 -5.11
C LEU A 134 10.96 2.79 -4.45
N TRP A 135 12.01 1.97 -4.60
CA TRP A 135 13.35 2.33 -4.13
C TRP A 135 13.91 3.57 -4.85
N LYS A 136 13.77 3.64 -6.18
CA LYS A 136 14.22 4.80 -6.97
C LYS A 136 13.45 6.08 -6.67
N ALA A 137 12.16 5.98 -6.34
CA ALA A 137 11.32 7.11 -5.97
C ALA A 137 11.79 7.78 -4.66
N GLY A 138 12.50 7.06 -3.78
CA GLY A 138 13.06 7.64 -2.57
C GLY A 138 12.01 8.19 -1.61
N LEU A 139 10.85 7.53 -1.54
CA LEU A 139 9.77 7.87 -0.62
C LEU A 139 10.30 7.87 0.82
N THR A 140 10.02 8.96 1.55
CA THR A 140 10.59 9.23 2.88
C THR A 140 9.69 8.72 4.00
N CYS A 141 8.38 8.90 3.85
CA CYS A 141 7.35 8.58 4.83
C CYS A 141 6.50 7.36 4.41
N ILE A 142 6.76 6.76 3.24
CA ILE A 142 6.13 5.49 2.81
C ILE A 142 7.22 4.44 2.63
N THR A 143 7.24 3.43 3.50
CA THR A 143 8.25 2.36 3.50
C THR A 143 7.60 0.99 3.38
N TYR A 144 8.39 -0.04 3.12
CA TYR A 144 7.89 -1.41 2.94
C TYR A 144 8.88 -2.44 3.47
N GLU A 145 8.35 -3.58 3.94
CA GLU A 145 9.14 -4.75 4.30
C GLU A 145 8.97 -5.84 3.23
N GLN A 146 10.08 -6.46 2.85
CA GLN A 146 10.09 -7.59 1.92
C GLN A 146 10.10 -8.92 2.67
N ALA A 147 9.57 -9.97 2.04
CA ALA A 147 9.66 -11.33 2.54
C ALA A 147 11.13 -11.71 2.76
N GLN A 148 11.48 -12.04 4.00
CA GLN A 148 12.82 -12.45 4.33
C GLN A 148 13.12 -13.79 3.66
N GLN A 149 14.10 -13.81 2.75
CA GLN A 149 14.53 -15.06 2.13
C GLN A 149 15.17 -15.90 3.24
N LEU A 150 14.48 -16.96 3.68
CA LEU A 150 15.07 -17.96 4.55
C LEU A 150 16.24 -18.56 3.76
N LYS A 151 17.48 -18.24 4.15
CA LYS A 151 18.64 -19.00 3.72
C LYS A 151 18.47 -20.40 4.30
N LEU A 152 17.97 -21.33 3.49
CA LEU A 152 18.17 -22.75 3.75
C LEU A 152 19.68 -22.94 3.83
N MET A 153 20.22 -23.10 5.05
CA MET A 153 21.59 -23.55 5.22
C MET A 153 21.69 -24.89 4.49
N PRO A 154 22.71 -25.10 3.63
CA PRO A 154 22.93 -26.41 3.06
C PRO A 154 23.10 -27.39 4.22
N GLU A 155 22.28 -28.44 4.25
CA GLU A 155 22.48 -29.53 5.19
C GLU A 155 23.90 -30.03 4.99
N ASP A 156 24.74 -29.87 6.01
CA ASP A 156 26.08 -30.44 6.05
C ASP A 156 25.94 -31.94 5.81
N ARG A 157 26.16 -32.36 4.55
CA ARG A 157 26.40 -33.75 4.20
C ARG A 157 27.75 -34.11 4.79
N SER A 158 27.69 -34.49 6.06
CA SER A 158 28.70 -35.25 6.75
C SER A 158 28.93 -36.53 5.94
N ALA A 159 30.10 -36.67 5.35
CA ALA A 159 30.63 -37.92 4.81
C ALA A 159 32.06 -38.08 5.29
#